data_AF-A0A7C6XRK2-F1
#
_entry.id   AF-A0A7C6XRK2-F1
#
_cell.length_a   1.000
_cell.length_b   1.000
_cell.length_c   1.000
_cell.angle_alpha   90.00
_cell.angle_beta   90.00
_cell.angle_gamma   90.00
#
_symmetry.space_group_name_H-M   'P 1'
#
loop_
_entity.id
_entity.type
_entity.pdbx_description
1 polymer ?
#
loop_
_entity_poly.entity_id
_entity_poly.type
_entity_poly.pdbx_seq_one_letter_code
_entity_poly.pdbx_strand_id
1 'polypeptide(L)'
;MKILFICSSNICRSAFCDFVFNKMVREDIILRSKVERVDSAAVFNRSRKLFPKTYRYLTSIGYNEEELKAFKPRYYRDHLDIFDEADIIIGMTKSHYTLLPRKYKPKFITLSEVTIGEYKAIPDPWLRLTQKRFNKDMQEIEKYLEIYKEKLKKM
;
A
#
# COMPACT_ATOMS: atom_id res chain seq x y z
N MET A 1 -4.16 -13.15 -8.81
CA MET A 1 -3.55 -11.82 -9.03
C MET A 1 -2.62 -11.46 -7.89
N LYS A 2 -1.42 -11.00 -8.21
CA LYS A 2 -0.37 -10.54 -7.28
C LYS A 2 -0.31 -9.01 -7.30
N ILE A 3 -0.59 -8.38 -6.17
CA ILE A 3 -0.71 -6.93 -6.02
C ILE A 3 0.48 -6.40 -5.23
N LEU A 4 1.15 -5.36 -5.73
CA LEU A 4 2.25 -4.71 -5.03
C LEU A 4 1.96 -3.22 -4.78
N PHE A 5 1.76 -2.83 -3.52
CA PHE A 5 1.61 -1.43 -3.13
C PHE A 5 2.97 -0.74 -2.94
N ILE A 6 3.16 0.44 -3.54
CA ILE A 6 4.41 1.19 -3.42
C ILE A 6 4.22 2.62 -2.91
N CYS A 7 5.18 3.06 -2.10
CA CYS A 7 5.36 4.47 -1.76
C CYS A 7 6.85 4.82 -1.67
N SER A 8 7.18 6.04 -1.26
CA SER A 8 8.58 6.48 -1.18
C SER A 8 9.45 5.62 -0.26
N SER A 9 8.98 5.31 0.95
CA SER A 9 9.83 4.70 1.99
C SER A 9 9.27 3.41 2.61
N ASN A 10 8.08 2.96 2.21
CA ASN A 10 7.41 1.77 2.75
C ASN A 10 7.20 1.76 4.28
N ILE A 11 6.91 2.93 4.87
CA ILE A 11 6.69 3.07 6.33
C ILE A 11 5.34 3.67 6.72
N CYS A 12 4.63 4.28 5.75
CA CYS A 12 3.34 4.93 5.95
C CYS A 12 2.27 4.31 5.05
N ARG A 13 2.09 4.86 3.85
CA ARG A 13 0.96 4.57 2.95
C ARG A 13 0.93 3.14 2.44
N SER A 14 2.00 2.69 1.78
CA SER A 14 2.05 1.32 1.23
C SER A 14 2.07 0.25 2.31
N ALA A 15 2.75 0.50 3.43
CA ALA A 15 2.73 -0.43 4.57
C ALA A 15 1.32 -0.54 5.16
N PHE A 16 0.61 0.58 5.29
CA PHE A 16 -0.80 0.56 5.68
C PHE A 16 -1.66 -0.24 4.71
N CYS A 17 -1.50 -0.05 3.39
CA CYS A 17 -2.20 -0.84 2.38
C CYS A 17 -1.88 -2.34 2.48
N ASP A 18 -0.63 -2.71 2.78
CA ASP A 18 -0.20 -4.09 2.98
C ASP A 18 -1.05 -4.77 4.07
N PHE A 19 -1.07 -4.19 5.27
CA PHE A 19 -1.83 -4.72 6.40
C PHE A 19 -3.32 -4.77 6.13
N VAL A 20 -3.88 -3.64 5.70
CA VAL A 20 -5.33 -3.50 5.55
C VAL A 20 -5.87 -4.37 4.43
N PHE A 21 -5.21 -4.36 3.28
CA PHE A 21 -5.70 -5.12 2.14
C PHE A 21 -5.45 -6.63 2.31
N ASN A 22 -4.34 -7.05 2.93
CA ASN A 22 -4.17 -8.46 3.31
C ASN A 22 -5.29 -8.93 4.24
N LYS A 23 -5.67 -8.11 5.24
CA LYS A 23 -6.80 -8.45 6.12
C LYS A 23 -8.10 -8.61 5.32
N MET A 24 -8.41 -7.65 4.44
CA MET A 24 -9.58 -7.73 3.55
C MET A 24 -9.59 -8.99 2.68
N VAL A 25 -8.44 -9.38 2.11
CA VAL A 25 -8.31 -10.61 1.30
C VAL A 25 -8.51 -11.87 2.14
N ARG A 26 -7.99 -11.93 3.37
CA ARG A 26 -8.17 -13.09 4.24
C ARG A 26 -9.62 -13.28 4.69
N GLU A 27 -10.33 -12.17 4.94
CA GLU A 27 -11.69 -12.16 5.49
C GLU A 27 -12.78 -12.32 4.42
N ASP A 28 -12.47 -12.12 3.14
CA ASP A 28 -13.43 -12.24 2.03
C ASP A 28 -13.06 -13.40 1.08
N ILE A 29 -13.90 -14.43 1.05
CA ILE A 29 -13.66 -15.66 0.25
C ILE A 29 -13.56 -15.40 -1.26
N ILE A 30 -14.32 -14.42 -1.78
CA ILE A 30 -14.30 -14.07 -3.20
C ILE A 30 -13.00 -13.33 -3.52
N LEU A 31 -12.55 -12.47 -2.61
CA LEU A 31 -11.29 -11.76 -2.81
C LEU A 31 -10.11 -12.72 -2.73
N ARG A 32 -10.16 -13.68 -1.80
CA ARG A 32 -9.13 -14.73 -1.63
C ARG A 32 -8.96 -15.62 -2.86
N SER A 33 -10.03 -15.90 -3.61
CA SER A 33 -9.92 -16.69 -4.84
C SER A 33 -9.31 -15.91 -6.01
N LYS A 34 -9.29 -14.57 -5.95
CA LYS A 34 -8.79 -13.70 -7.02
C LYS A 34 -7.42 -13.10 -6.72
N VAL A 35 -7.12 -12.83 -5.45
CA VAL A 35 -5.87 -12.22 -4.99
C VAL A 35 -5.02 -13.30 -4.34
N GLU A 36 -3.94 -13.65 -5.03
CA GLU A 36 -2.98 -14.67 -4.59
C GLU A 36 -2.02 -14.10 -3.54
N ARG A 37 -1.56 -12.86 -3.76
CA ARG A 37 -0.57 -12.22 -2.90
C ARG A 37 -0.75 -10.71 -2.88
N VAL A 38 -0.54 -10.11 -1.72
CA VAL A 38 -0.48 -8.66 -1.52
C VAL A 38 0.82 -8.34 -0.82
N ASP A 39 1.64 -7.50 -1.45
CA ASP A 39 2.91 -7.03 -0.93
C ASP A 39 2.98 -5.51 -0.90
N SER A 40 4.02 -5.00 -0.23
CA SER A 40 4.37 -3.60 -0.29
C SER A 40 5.88 -3.35 -0.33
N ALA A 41 6.29 -2.27 -1.00
CA ALA A 41 7.70 -1.89 -1.13
C ALA A 41 7.92 -0.37 -1.25
N ALA A 42 9.19 0.02 -1.14
CA ALA A 42 9.70 1.39 -1.26
C ALA A 42 10.43 1.57 -2.58
N VAL A 43 10.14 2.66 -3.29
CA VAL A 43 10.83 3.02 -4.55
C VAL A 43 11.88 4.12 -4.40
N PHE A 44 11.98 4.75 -3.23
CA PHE A 44 12.89 5.88 -3.01
C PHE A 44 13.89 5.63 -1.88
N ASN A 45 13.40 5.53 -0.64
CA ASN A 45 14.24 5.49 0.54
C ASN A 45 14.21 4.12 1.21
N ARG A 46 15.39 3.67 1.64
CA ARG A 46 15.51 2.48 2.49
C ARG A 46 15.17 2.83 3.93
N SER A 47 14.24 2.09 4.52
CA SER A 47 13.81 2.25 5.91
C SER A 47 13.90 0.91 6.65
N ARG A 48 13.91 0.95 7.99
CA ARG A 48 14.11 -0.26 8.81
C ARG A 48 12.90 -0.65 9.66
N LYS A 49 11.99 0.28 9.88
CA LYS A 49 10.82 0.08 10.74
C LYS A 49 9.64 0.92 10.26
N LEU A 50 8.45 0.49 10.65
CA LEU A 50 7.22 1.24 10.44
C LEU A 50 7.32 2.64 11.06
N PHE A 51 6.66 3.62 10.44
CA PHE A 51 6.64 4.98 10.99
C PHE A 51 5.80 5.01 12.28
N PRO A 52 6.23 5.71 13.34
CA PRO A 52 5.53 5.66 14.63
C PRO A 52 4.05 6.04 14.58
N LYS A 53 3.65 6.98 13.69
CA LYS A 53 2.23 7.36 13.54
C LYS A 53 1.42 6.29 12.81
N THR A 54 2.02 5.59 11.86
CA THR A 54 1.40 4.41 11.21
C THR A 54 1.19 3.31 12.23
N TYR A 55 2.19 3.06 13.09
CA TYR A 55 2.11 2.04 14.15
C TYR A 55 0.94 2.35 15.08
N ARG A 56 0.91 3.57 15.63
CA ARG A 56 -0.18 4.04 16.50
C ARG A 56 -1.55 3.93 15.84
N TYR A 57 -1.65 4.25 14.55
CA TYR A 57 -2.92 4.14 13.82
C TYR A 57 -3.36 2.69 13.67
N LEU A 58 -2.48 1.80 13.20
CA LEU A 58 -2.78 0.38 13.05
C LEU A 58 -3.13 -0.29 14.38
N THR A 59 -2.39 0.00 15.45
CA THR A 59 -2.74 -0.46 16.81
C THR A 59 -4.11 0.07 17.24
N SER A 60 -4.43 1.34 16.96
CA SER A 60 -5.72 1.93 17.34
C SER A 60 -6.94 1.33 16.64
N ILE A 61 -6.74 0.71 15.47
CA ILE A 61 -7.80 0.00 14.73
C ILE A 61 -7.72 -1.53 14.91
N GLY A 62 -6.96 -2.00 15.90
CA GLY A 62 -6.99 -3.39 16.37
C GLY A 62 -6.01 -4.36 15.70
N TYR A 63 -4.94 -3.88 15.05
CA TYR A 63 -3.87 -4.77 14.55
C TYR A 63 -2.95 -5.24 15.69
N ASN A 64 -2.49 -6.48 15.58
CA ASN A 64 -1.61 -7.11 16.56
C ASN A 64 -0.23 -6.43 16.59
N GLU A 65 0.24 -6.04 17.78
CA GLU A 65 1.52 -5.34 17.93
C GLU A 65 2.74 -6.16 17.51
N GLU A 66 2.73 -7.48 17.70
CA GLU A 66 3.84 -8.36 17.32
C GLU A 66 3.97 -8.41 15.80
N GLU A 67 2.84 -8.52 15.08
CA GLU A 67 2.82 -8.43 13.61
C GLU A 67 3.36 -7.08 13.13
N LEU A 68 2.94 -5.98 13.77
CA LEU A 68 3.42 -4.63 13.43
C LEU A 68 4.93 -4.45 13.70
N LYS A 69 5.45 -5.04 14.77
CA LYS A 69 6.88 -5.01 15.12
C LYS A 69 7.72 -5.89 14.20
N ALA A 70 7.15 -7.01 13.73
CA ALA A 70 7.80 -7.92 12.79
C ALA A 70 7.91 -7.34 11.37
N PHE A 71 7.08 -6.36 11.02
CA PHE A 71 7.10 -5.74 9.71
C PHE A 71 8.43 -5.03 9.41
N LYS A 72 9.04 -5.44 8.31
CA LYS A 72 10.28 -4.86 7.78
C LYS A 72 9.99 -4.16 6.46
N PRO A 73 10.19 -2.83 6.38
CA PRO A 73 10.05 -2.12 5.11
C PRO A 73 10.95 -2.71 4.03
N ARG A 74 10.40 -2.97 2.85
CA ARG A 74 11.11 -3.54 1.71
C ARG A 74 11.54 -2.45 0.75
N TYR A 75 12.80 -2.46 0.30
CA TYR A 75 13.31 -1.54 -0.72
C TYR A 75 13.42 -2.25 -2.06
N TYR A 76 12.99 -1.60 -3.16
CA TYR A 76 12.83 -2.29 -4.45
C TYR A 76 14.09 -2.98 -4.97
N ARG A 77 15.28 -2.40 -4.72
CA ARG A 77 16.54 -3.01 -5.18
C ARG A 77 16.89 -4.31 -4.47
N ASP A 78 16.42 -4.47 -3.23
CA ASP A 78 16.69 -5.66 -2.43
C ASP A 78 15.65 -6.77 -2.69
N HIS A 79 14.53 -6.43 -3.32
CA HIS A 79 13.37 -7.29 -3.51
C HIS A 79 12.84 -7.14 -4.93
N LEU A 80 13.66 -7.44 -5.94
CA LEU A 80 13.23 -7.34 -7.34
C LEU A 80 12.24 -8.45 -7.73
N ASP A 81 12.30 -9.59 -7.03
CA ASP A 81 11.41 -10.74 -7.17
C ASP A 81 9.93 -10.35 -7.03
N ILE A 82 9.57 -9.59 -5.99
CA ILE A 82 8.17 -9.17 -5.80
C ILE A 82 7.69 -8.19 -6.87
N PHE A 83 8.59 -7.42 -7.50
CA PHE A 83 8.24 -6.52 -8.61
C PHE A 83 8.11 -7.28 -9.94
N ASP A 84 8.97 -8.26 -10.15
CA ASP A 84 8.95 -9.12 -11.34
C ASP A 84 7.66 -9.96 -11.37
N GLU A 85 7.28 -10.53 -10.23
CA GLU A 85 6.10 -11.38 -10.10
C GLU A 85 4.78 -10.62 -9.95
N ALA A 86 4.80 -9.33 -9.59
CA ALA A 86 3.58 -8.55 -9.46
C ALA A 86 2.83 -8.47 -10.81
N ASP A 87 1.53 -8.70 -10.80
CA ASP A 87 0.67 -8.45 -11.97
C ASP A 87 0.38 -6.95 -12.09
N ILE A 88 0.22 -6.29 -10.94
CA ILE A 88 -0.11 -4.88 -10.82
C ILE A 88 0.69 -4.21 -9.71
N ILE A 89 1.17 -3.00 -9.99
CA ILE A 89 1.94 -2.18 -9.05
C ILE A 89 1.13 -0.91 -8.78
N ILE A 90 0.70 -0.74 -7.53
CA ILE A 90 -0.20 0.34 -7.14
C ILE A 90 0.57 1.40 -6.36
N GLY A 91 0.71 2.60 -6.93
CA GLY A 91 1.35 3.75 -6.28
C GLY A 91 0.37 4.77 -5.71
N MET A 92 0.84 5.63 -4.80
CA MET A 92 -0.01 6.67 -4.18
C MET A 92 -0.06 8.00 -4.96
N THR A 93 0.91 8.24 -5.84
CA THR A 93 1.13 9.49 -6.59
C THR A 93 1.91 9.18 -7.87
N LYS A 94 1.82 10.06 -8.88
CA LYS A 94 2.61 9.94 -10.13
C LYS A 94 4.12 10.04 -9.93
N SER A 95 4.60 10.63 -8.83
CA SER A 95 6.02 10.61 -8.50
C SER A 95 6.57 9.20 -8.25
N HIS A 96 5.73 8.24 -7.82
CA HIS A 96 6.19 6.85 -7.70
C HIS A 96 6.45 6.23 -9.07
N TYR A 97 5.70 6.61 -10.11
CA TYR A 97 5.94 6.17 -11.50
C TYR A 97 7.31 6.63 -12.02
N THR A 98 7.73 7.85 -11.68
CA THR A 98 9.03 8.37 -12.14
C THR A 98 10.19 7.65 -11.46
N LEU A 99 10.04 7.32 -10.18
CA LEU A 99 11.02 6.61 -9.35
C LEU A 99 11.08 5.10 -9.63
N LEU A 100 10.01 4.54 -10.18
CA LEU A 100 9.94 3.13 -10.53
C LEU A 100 10.86 2.81 -11.73
N PRO A 101 11.66 1.74 -11.70
CA PRO A 101 12.44 1.28 -12.84
C PRO A 101 11.58 1.09 -14.10
N ARG A 102 12.13 1.44 -15.27
CA ARG A 102 11.41 1.40 -16.56
C ARG A 102 10.72 0.07 -16.84
N LYS A 103 11.35 -1.05 -16.48
CA LYS A 103 10.82 -2.42 -16.61
C LYS A 103 9.42 -2.57 -16.00
N TYR A 104 9.13 -1.89 -14.90
CA TYR A 104 7.90 -2.07 -14.13
C TYR A 104 6.83 -1.02 -14.41
N LYS A 105 7.16 0.04 -15.15
CA LYS A 105 6.24 1.12 -15.50
C LYS A 105 4.96 0.65 -16.21
N PRO A 106 4.97 -0.35 -17.10
CA PRO A 106 3.74 -0.85 -17.73
C PRO A 106 2.74 -1.47 -16.74
N LYS A 107 3.21 -1.96 -15.59
CA LYS A 107 2.38 -2.56 -14.54
C LYS A 107 1.86 -1.53 -13.53
N PHE A 108 2.27 -0.26 -13.65
CA PHE A 108 1.98 0.77 -12.67
C PHE A 108 0.63 1.43 -12.90
N ILE A 109 -0.13 1.58 -11.82
CA ILE A 109 -1.32 2.43 -11.76
C ILE A 109 -1.38 3.12 -10.40
N THR A 110 -2.00 4.30 -10.30
CA THR A 110 -2.21 4.90 -8.98
C THR A 110 -3.44 4.33 -8.28
N LEU A 111 -3.44 4.36 -6.94
CA LEU A 111 -4.56 3.88 -6.14
C LEU A 111 -5.86 4.64 -6.46
N SER A 112 -5.78 5.94 -6.74
CA SER A 112 -6.94 6.71 -7.21
C SER A 112 -7.40 6.25 -8.59
N GLU A 113 -6.49 6.05 -9.55
CA GLU A 113 -6.89 5.67 -10.92
C GLU A 113 -7.56 4.29 -10.94
N VAL A 114 -7.03 3.31 -10.20
CA VAL A 114 -7.65 1.97 -10.16
C VAL A 114 -9.02 1.98 -9.46
N THR A 115 -9.26 2.91 -8.53
CA THR A 115 -10.48 2.97 -7.73
C THR A 115 -11.57 3.85 -8.34
N ILE A 116 -11.25 5.09 -8.71
CA ILE A 116 -12.21 6.07 -9.21
C ILE A 116 -12.09 6.33 -10.71
N GLY A 117 -11.09 5.75 -11.39
CA GLY A 117 -10.86 5.98 -12.82
C GLY A 117 -10.11 7.28 -13.12
N GLU A 118 -9.91 8.14 -12.13
CA GLU A 118 -9.25 9.43 -12.27
C GLU A 118 -8.05 9.57 -11.33
N TYR A 119 -7.08 10.39 -11.75
CA TYR A 119 -5.91 10.68 -10.92
C TYR A 119 -6.23 11.69 -9.82
N LYS A 120 -6.09 11.26 -8.57
CA LYS A 120 -6.08 12.12 -7.39
C LYS A 120 -4.90 11.75 -6.50
N ALA A 121 -4.01 12.71 -6.29
CA ALA A 121 -2.81 12.50 -5.49
C ALA A 121 -3.17 12.20 -4.03
N ILE A 122 -2.72 11.05 -3.51
CA ILE A 122 -2.84 10.73 -2.09
C ILE A 122 -1.65 11.37 -1.36
N PRO A 123 -1.88 12.41 -0.53
CA PRO A 123 -0.81 13.18 0.08
C PRO A 123 0.07 12.29 0.96
N ASP A 124 1.36 12.61 1.04
CA ASP A 124 2.25 11.90 1.96
C ASP A 124 2.00 12.35 3.41
N PRO A 125 1.57 11.45 4.30
CA PRO A 125 1.24 11.82 5.66
C PRO A 125 2.48 11.94 6.56
N TRP A 126 3.68 11.64 6.05
CA TRP A 126 4.93 11.67 6.83
C TRP A 126 5.19 13.02 7.51
N LEU A 127 4.92 14.14 6.82
CA LEU A 127 5.10 15.50 7.33
C LEU A 127 3.93 16.02 8.18
N ARG A 128 2.87 15.22 8.41
CA ARG A 128 1.74 15.67 9.23
C ARG A 128 2.17 15.81 10.67
N LEU A 129 2.08 17.02 11.22
CA LEU A 129 2.49 17.29 12.61
C LEU A 129 1.68 16.47 13.63
N THR A 130 0.37 16.36 13.45
CA THR A 130 -0.54 15.73 14.42
C THR A 130 -1.00 14.34 13.99
N GLN A 131 -1.24 13.46 14.96
CA GLN A 131 -1.84 12.14 14.72
C GLN A 131 -3.23 12.26 14.08
N LYS A 132 -4.04 13.26 14.49
CA LYS A 132 -5.39 13.49 13.92
C LYS A 132 -5.36 13.73 12.40
N ARG A 133 -4.41 14.54 11.90
CA ARG A 133 -4.27 14.76 10.45
C ARG A 133 -3.77 13.51 9.74
N PHE A 134 -2.81 12.82 10.33
CA PHE A 134 -2.30 11.54 9.82
C PHE A 134 -3.43 10.50 9.69
N ASN A 135 -4.27 10.36 10.71
CA ASN A 135 -5.39 9.42 10.70
C ASN A 135 -6.39 9.73 9.59
N LYS A 136 -6.68 11.02 9.33
CA LYS A 136 -7.56 11.41 8.22
C LYS A 136 -7.03 10.95 6.87
N ASP A 137 -5.72 11.10 6.64
CA ASP A 137 -5.09 10.64 5.39
C ASP A 137 -5.17 9.10 5.29
N MET A 138 -4.97 8.36 6.40
CA MET A 138 -5.10 6.89 6.41
C MET A 138 -6.53 6.41 6.17
N GLN A 139 -7.53 7.08 6.76
CA GLN A 139 -8.94 6.82 6.52
C GLN A 139 -9.33 7.09 5.07
N GLU A 140 -8.73 8.10 4.42
CA GLU A 140 -8.94 8.32 2.99
C GLU A 140 -8.38 7.16 2.15
N ILE A 141 -7.19 6.65 2.49
CA ILE A 141 -6.60 5.48 1.84
C ILE A 141 -7.49 4.25 2.03
N GLU A 142 -8.01 4.03 3.23
CA GLU A 142 -8.91 2.92 3.54
C GLU A 142 -10.17 2.93 2.68
N LYS A 143 -10.77 4.11 2.45
CA LYS A 143 -11.91 4.26 1.52
C LYS A 143 -11.56 3.83 0.10
N TYR A 144 -10.37 4.18 -0.39
CA TYR A 144 -9.92 3.72 -1.71
C TYR A 144 -9.73 2.20 -1.74
N LEU A 145 -9.17 1.60 -0.69
CA LEU A 145 -9.01 0.16 -0.59
C LEU A 145 -10.35 -0.58 -0.59
N GLU A 146 -11.37 -0.05 0.10
CA GLU A 146 -12.73 -0.59 0.08
C GLU A 146 -13.36 -0.54 -1.33
N ILE A 147 -13.23 0.60 -2.02
CA ILE A 147 -13.70 0.70 -3.42
C ILE A 147 -12.96 -0.30 -4.31
N TYR A 148 -11.66 -0.46 -4.12
CA TYR A 148 -10.85 -1.39 -4.90
C TYR A 148 -11.26 -2.84 -4.65
N LYS A 149 -11.50 -3.22 -3.39
CA LYS A 149 -12.03 -4.53 -2.99
C LYS A 149 -13.32 -4.85 -3.76
N GLU A 150 -14.28 -3.93 -3.73
CA GLU A 150 -15.57 -4.14 -4.41
C GLU A 150 -15.44 -4.22 -5.93
N LYS A 151 -14.49 -3.49 -6.53
CA LYS A 151 -14.18 -3.66 -7.96
C LYS A 151 -13.63 -5.05 -8.26
N LEU A 152 -12.65 -5.52 -7.50
CA LEU A 152 -12.06 -6.86 -7.71
C LEU A 152 -13.09 -7.98 -7.53
N LYS A 153 -14.07 -7.81 -6.64
CA LYS A 153 -15.16 -8.77 -6.47
C LYS A 153 -16.07 -8.87 -7.69
N LYS A 154 -16.24 -7.77 -8.45
CA LYS A 154 -17.09 -7.70 -9.65
C LYS A 154 -16.40 -8.10 -10.96
N MET A 155 -15.06 -8.05 -11.00
CA MET A 155 -14.26 -8.51 -12.15
C MET A 155 -14.33 -10.02 -12.34
#